data_AF-A0ABD7I0K6-F1
#
_entry.id   AF-A0ABD7I0K6-F1
#
_cell.length_a   1.000
_cell.length_b   1.000
_cell.length_c   1.000
_cell.angle_alpha   90.00
_cell.angle_beta   90.00
_cell.angle_gamma   90.00
#
_symmetry.space_group_name_H-M   'P 1'
#
loop_
_entity.id
_entity.type
_entity.pdbx_description
1 polymer ?
#
loop_
_entity_poly.entity_id
_entity_poly.type
_entity_poly.pdbx_seq_one_letter_code
_entity_poly.pdbx_strand_id
1 'polypeptide(L)'
;MKKLLKANDLTYTHEQFASALTIVIGNRILKPKVTANSYCIMLEYNVKNGRKPGRLRQVISKMNMQHFNGTMETYLYHVREQIKHLLTKEELNYDE
;
A
#
# COMPACT_ATOMS: atom_id res chain seq x y z
N MET A 1 4.13 10.71 18.09
CA MET A 1 2.86 9.97 17.91
C MET A 1 2.61 9.79 16.41
N LYS A 2 2.51 8.56 15.91
CA LYS A 2 2.12 8.31 14.51
C LYS A 2 0.67 8.81 14.32
N LYS A 3 0.42 9.60 13.27
CA LYS A 3 -0.89 10.22 13.06
C LYS A 3 -1.96 9.16 12.76
N LEU A 4 -3.19 9.47 13.12
CA LEU A 4 -4.37 8.65 12.85
C LEU A 4 -4.93 8.98 11.45
N LEU A 5 -5.34 7.95 10.72
CA LEU A 5 -5.98 8.00 9.41
C LEU A 5 -7.46 7.67 9.61
N LYS A 6 -8.35 8.54 9.14
CA LYS A 6 -9.80 8.31 9.18
C LYS A 6 -10.30 7.81 7.83
N ALA A 7 -11.08 6.73 7.84
CA ALA A 7 -11.66 6.08 6.68
C ALA A 7 -13.01 5.46 7.06
N ASN A 8 -14.13 5.90 6.49
CA ASN A 8 -15.49 5.38 6.79
C ASN A 8 -15.73 5.19 8.30
N ASP A 9 -15.57 6.28 9.07
CA ASP A 9 -15.66 6.32 10.55
C ASP A 9 -14.65 5.47 11.33
N LEU A 10 -13.90 4.60 10.65
CA LEU A 10 -12.79 3.84 11.22
C LEU A 10 -11.54 4.71 11.30
N THR A 11 -10.78 4.48 12.36
CA THR A 11 -9.53 5.17 12.63
C THR A 11 -8.40 4.16 12.65
N TYR A 12 -7.45 4.30 11.72
CA TYR A 12 -6.24 3.49 11.64
C TYR A 12 -5.03 4.30 12.11
N THR A 13 -4.16 3.71 12.91
CA THR A 13 -2.79 4.24 13.02
C THR A 13 -2.05 3.97 11.70
N HIS A 14 -0.99 4.73 11.42
CA HIS A 14 -0.11 4.43 10.27
C HIS A 14 0.42 2.98 10.31
N GLU A 15 0.63 2.40 11.50
CA GLU A 15 1.09 1.03 11.64
C GLU A 15 0.02 0.00 11.30
N GLN A 16 -1.21 0.20 11.78
CA GLN A 16 -2.34 -0.67 11.45
C GLN A 16 -2.60 -0.63 9.94
N PHE A 17 -2.57 0.56 9.35
CA PHE A 17 -2.73 0.74 7.91
C PHE A 17 -1.60 0.07 7.11
N ALA A 18 -0.35 0.21 7.56
CA ALA A 18 0.80 -0.45 6.95
C ALA A 18 0.72 -1.98 7.05
N SER A 19 0.28 -2.49 8.20
CA SER A 19 0.11 -3.94 8.41
C SER A 19 -1.01 -4.49 7.51
N ALA A 20 -2.13 -3.78 7.37
CA ALA A 20 -3.23 -4.19 6.48
C ALA A 20 -2.82 -4.23 5.00
N LEU A 21 -1.85 -3.40 4.61
CA LEU A 21 -1.31 -3.32 3.26
C LEU A 21 0.04 -3.99 3.09
N THR A 22 0.46 -4.84 4.05
CA THR A 22 1.65 -5.65 3.89
C THR A 22 1.43 -6.67 2.77
N ILE A 23 2.41 -6.79 1.89
CA ILE A 23 2.36 -7.65 0.71
C ILE A 23 3.39 -8.77 0.87
N VAL A 24 3.00 -9.99 0.51
CA VAL A 24 3.89 -11.15 0.46
C VAL A 24 4.05 -11.58 -1.00
N ILE A 25 5.30 -11.62 -1.48
CA ILE A 25 5.66 -12.08 -2.84
C ILE A 25 6.82 -13.07 -2.69
N GLY A 26 6.61 -14.31 -3.15
CA GLY A 26 7.55 -15.40 -2.91
C GLY A 26 7.86 -15.56 -1.41
N ASN A 27 9.13 -15.46 -1.04
CA ASN A 27 9.62 -15.53 0.35
C ASN A 27 9.83 -14.15 0.99
N ARG A 28 9.32 -13.07 0.39
CA ARG A 28 9.54 -11.69 0.83
C ARG A 28 8.28 -11.11 1.47
N ILE A 29 8.48 -10.41 2.58
CA ILE A 29 7.42 -9.63 3.24
C ILE A 29 7.75 -8.14 3.04
N LEU A 30 6.90 -7.47 2.27
CA LEU A 30 7.04 -6.06 1.92
C LEU A 30 6.03 -5.24 2.72
N LYS A 31 6.52 -4.54 3.74
CA LYS A 31 5.72 -3.62 4.54
C LYS A 31 5.87 -2.19 4.01
N PRO A 32 4.77 -1.49 3.70
CA PRO A 32 4.88 -0.11 3.25
C PRO A 32 5.25 0.83 4.39
N LYS A 33 5.99 1.88 4.04
CA LYS A 33 6.01 3.11 4.81
C LYS A 33 4.76 3.92 4.44
N VAL A 34 3.99 4.30 5.47
CA VAL A 34 2.76 5.08 5.32
C VAL A 34 3.03 6.53 5.72
N THR A 35 2.75 7.45 4.81
CA THR A 35 2.65 8.88 5.09
C THR A 35 1.27 9.37 4.66
N ALA A 36 0.73 10.35 5.36
CA ALA A 36 -0.57 10.91 5.01
C ALA A 36 -0.56 12.42 5.13
N ASN A 37 -1.22 13.07 4.18
CA ASN A 37 -1.51 14.49 4.20
C ASN A 37 -3.04 14.71 4.26
N SER A 38 -3.52 15.92 4.05
CA SER A 38 -4.95 16.23 4.17
C SER A 38 -5.84 15.44 3.19
N TYR A 39 -5.33 15.11 2.00
CA TYR A 39 -6.16 14.59 0.89
C TYR A 39 -5.80 13.16 0.45
N CYS A 40 -4.57 12.72 0.70
CA CYS A 40 -4.10 11.42 0.26
C CYS A 40 -3.26 10.70 1.31
N ILE A 41 -3.15 9.38 1.09
CA ILE A 41 -2.28 8.47 1.80
C ILE A 41 -1.25 7.98 0.79
N MET A 42 0.01 8.02 1.17
CA MET A 42 1.12 7.61 0.34
C MET A 42 1.78 6.39 0.96
N LEU A 43 1.92 5.37 0.12
CA LEU A 43 2.53 4.10 0.43
C LEU A 43 3.84 3.99 -0.32
N GLU A 44 4.87 3.59 0.39
CA GLU A 44 6.20 3.42 -0.17
C GLU A 44 6.73 2.05 0.19
N TYR A 45 7.02 1.25 -0.83
CA TYR A 45 7.59 -0.08 -0.70
C TYR A 45 9.02 -0.06 -1.21
N ASN A 46 9.95 -0.52 -0.38
CA ASN A 46 11.33 -0.74 -0.80
C ASN A 46 11.46 -2.20 -1.22
N VAL A 47 11.93 -2.43 -2.44
CA VAL A 47 12.08 -3.75 -3.04
C VAL A 47 13.56 -3.96 -3.33
N LYS A 48 14.10 -5.14 -3.02
CA LYS A 48 15.48 -5.49 -3.37
C LYS A 48 15.46 -6.52 -4.51
N ASN A 49 15.74 -6.07 -5.73
CA ASN A 49 15.75 -6.95 -6.90
C ASN A 49 17.18 -7.20 -7.38
N GLY A 50 17.86 -8.15 -6.73
CA GLY A 50 19.11 -8.81 -7.17
C GLY A 50 20.37 -7.93 -7.29
N ARG A 51 20.25 -6.68 -7.77
CA ARG A 51 21.35 -5.76 -8.08
C ARG A 51 21.12 -4.34 -7.55
N LYS A 52 19.86 -3.87 -7.43
CA LYS A 52 19.55 -2.51 -6.95
C LYS A 52 18.29 -2.47 -6.08
N PRO A 53 18.24 -1.56 -5.08
CA PRO A 53 17.00 -1.24 -4.39
C PRO A 53 16.07 -0.47 -5.34
N GLY A 54 14.86 -0.99 -5.54
CA GLY A 54 13.75 -0.32 -6.21
C GLY A 54 12.78 0.27 -5.18
N ARG A 55 11.98 1.25 -5.60
CA ARG A 55 10.98 1.90 -4.75
C ARG A 55 9.69 2.09 -5.50
N LEU A 56 8.62 1.40 -5.07
CA LEU A 56 7.28 1.64 -5.55
C LEU A 56 6.59 2.65 -4.65
N ARG A 57 6.01 3.69 -5.26
CA ARG A 57 5.24 4.72 -4.56
C ARG A 57 3.81 4.72 -5.08
N GLN A 58 2.85 4.37 -4.23
CA GLN A 58 1.43 4.42 -4.54
C GLN A 58 0.75 5.51 -3.73
N VAL A 59 -0.11 6.30 -4.39
CA VAL A 59 -0.92 7.33 -3.73
C VAL A 59 -2.39 6.91 -3.77
N ILE A 60 -3.02 6.95 -2.61
CA ILE A 60 -4.42 6.61 -2.39
C ILE A 60 -5.16 7.88 -2.01
N SER A 61 -6.22 8.19 -2.76
CA SER A 61 -7.11 9.30 -2.43
C SER A 61 -7.94 8.95 -1.19
N LYS A 62 -7.92 9.83 -0.17
CA LYS A 62 -8.80 9.67 0.99
C LYS A 62 -10.26 9.76 0.61
N MET A 63 -10.60 10.59 -0.39
CA MET A 63 -11.94 10.74 -0.91
C MET A 63 -12.43 9.45 -1.57
N ASN A 64 -11.58 8.79 -2.37
CA ASN A 64 -11.96 7.52 -3.00
C ASN A 64 -12.17 6.41 -1.97
N MET A 65 -11.34 6.42 -0.91
CA MET A 65 -11.49 5.50 0.21
C MET A 65 -12.79 5.77 0.99
N GLN A 66 -13.14 7.04 1.20
CA GLN A 66 -14.36 7.46 1.90
C GLN A 66 -15.65 7.19 1.10
N HIS A 67 -15.59 7.27 -0.22
CA HIS A 67 -16.74 7.05 -1.10
C HIS A 67 -16.79 5.63 -1.67
N PHE A 68 -15.93 4.74 -1.20
CA PHE A 68 -15.97 3.35 -1.64
C PHE A 68 -17.24 2.68 -1.14
N ASN A 69 -18.07 2.20 -2.08
CA ASN A 69 -19.32 1.52 -1.79
C ASN A 69 -19.07 0.06 -1.40
N GLY A 70 -18.48 -0.15 -0.22
CA GLY A 70 -18.10 -1.45 0.32
C GLY A 70 -17.36 -1.31 1.66
N THR A 71 -16.87 -2.43 2.21
CA THR A 71 -16.13 -2.38 3.49
C THR A 71 -14.72 -1.86 3.29
N MET A 72 -14.14 -1.31 4.37
CA MET A 72 -12.75 -0.89 4.36
C MET A 72 -11.78 -2.06 4.13
N GLU A 73 -12.08 -3.26 4.63
CA GLU A 73 -11.25 -4.44 4.32
C GLU A 73 -11.26 -4.75 2.82
N THR A 74 -12.42 -4.63 2.17
CA THR A 74 -12.59 -4.88 0.74
C THR A 74 -11.79 -3.86 -0.08
N TYR A 75 -11.85 -2.59 0.30
CA TYR A 75 -11.05 -1.53 -0.31
C TYR A 75 -9.54 -1.82 -0.21
N LEU A 76 -9.06 -2.13 1.00
CA LEU A 76 -7.65 -2.40 1.26
C LEU A 76 -7.18 -3.66 0.53
N TYR A 77 -8.04 -4.67 0.42
CA TYR A 77 -7.78 -5.86 -0.39
C TYR A 77 -7.54 -5.50 -1.86
N HIS A 78 -8.42 -4.71 -2.47
CA HIS A 78 -8.25 -4.29 -3.87
C HIS A 78 -6.98 -3.47 -4.09
N VAL A 79 -6.70 -2.53 -3.18
CA VAL A 79 -5.45 -1.75 -3.19
C VAL A 79 -4.23 -2.69 -3.12
N ARG A 80 -4.26 -3.68 -2.23
CA ARG A 80 -3.17 -4.64 -2.06
C ARG A 80 -2.96 -5.47 -3.32
N GLU A 81 -4.02 -5.97 -3.94
CA GLU A 81 -3.92 -6.75 -5.18
C GLU A 81 -3.40 -5.91 -6.35
N GLN A 82 -3.82 -4.65 -6.48
CA GLN A 82 -3.28 -3.72 -7.48
C GLN A 82 -1.78 -3.48 -7.29
N ILE A 83 -1.34 -3.20 -6.07
CA ILE A 83 0.08 -2.98 -5.75
C ILE A 83 0.87 -4.27 -5.96
N LYS A 84 0.34 -5.42 -5.55
CA LYS A 84 0.97 -6.72 -5.76
C LYS A 84 1.17 -7.01 -7.25
N HIS A 85 0.18 -6.70 -8.08
CA HIS A 85 0.31 -6.83 -9.53
C HIS A 85 1.39 -5.90 -10.10
N LEU A 86 1.47 -4.64 -9.65
CA LEU A 86 2.53 -3.70 -10.06
C LEU A 86 3.92 -4.18 -9.64
N LEU A 87 4.08 -4.58 -8.37
CA LEU A 87 5.33 -5.10 -7.83
C LEU A 87 5.76 -6.38 -8.56
N THR A 88 4.82 -7.29 -8.83
CA THR A 88 5.10 -8.53 -9.56
C THR A 88 5.46 -8.23 -11.01
N LYS A 89 4.81 -7.26 -11.67
CA LYS A 89 5.20 -6.84 -13.03
C LYS A 89 6.59 -6.20 -13.06
N GLU A 90 6.92 -5.37 -12.07
CA GLU A 90 8.28 -4.82 -11.93
C GLU A 90 9.31 -5.90 -11.56
N GLU A 91 8.93 -6.93 -10.79
CA GLU A 91 9.78 -8.10 -10.46
C GLU A 91 9.86 -9.14 -11.60
N LEU A 92 8.90 -9.18 -12.53
CA LEU A 92 8.86 -10.09 -13.68
C LEU A 92 9.33 -9.44 -14.99
N ASN A 93 9.50 -8.12 -15.05
CA ASN A 93 10.13 -7.40 -16.17
C ASN A 93 11.66 -7.69 -16.25
N TYR A 94 12.05 -8.95 -16.10
CA TYR A 94 13.41 -9.46 -16.23
C TYR A 94 13.61 -10.32 -17.47
N ASP A 95 12.87 -10.07 -18.54
CA ASP A 95 13.21 -10.56 -19.89
C ASP A 95 12.79 -9.52 -20.94
N GLU A 96 13.72 -8.60 -21.24
CA GLU A 96 14.23 -8.29 -22.60
C GLU A 96 15.46 -7.37 -22.51
#